data_AF-A0A2E2MV10-F1
#
_entry.id   AF-A0A2E2MV10-F1
#
_cell.length_a   1.000
_cell.length_b   1.000
_cell.length_c   1.000
_cell.angle_alpha   90.00
_cell.angle_beta   90.00
_cell.angle_gamma   90.00
#
_symmetry.space_group_name_H-M   'P 1'
#
loop_
_entity.id
_entity.type
_entity.pdbx_description
1 polymer ?
#
loop_
_entity_poly.entity_id
_entity_poly.type
_entity_poly.pdbx_seq_one_letter_code
_entity_poly.pdbx_strand_id
1 'polypeptide(L)'
;MLYRVLGLPGLRFLLLVVGYSVGHEIADVLGREYRGGVSWGATLDGYTWVFVVLSLVEGAVVYRWSRRWGRLEWLAATMTAAIVLTCTGILTGYTGAWAHPYRLAWFQGCVVAAIFLPLIVHRLVNRWRHARAGRR
;
A
#
# COMPACT_ATOMS: atom_id res chain seq x y z
N MET A 1 5.31 19.50 4.50
CA MET A 1 3.84 19.46 4.37
C MET A 1 3.43 18.71 3.10
N LEU A 2 3.79 19.22 1.91
CA LEU A 2 3.50 18.60 0.62
C LEU A 2 3.92 17.12 0.52
N TYR A 3 5.12 16.79 1.03
CA TYR A 3 5.64 15.43 1.03
C TYR A 3 4.76 14.42 1.79
N ARG A 4 4.16 14.80 2.94
CA ARG A 4 3.36 13.87 3.76
C ARG A 4 1.94 13.67 3.21
N VAL A 5 1.39 14.70 2.58
CA VAL A 5 0.01 14.71 2.08
C VAL A 5 -0.08 14.22 0.63
N LEU A 6 0.93 14.48 -0.20
CA LEU A 6 0.93 14.11 -1.63
C LEU A 6 2.10 13.19 -1.99
N GLY A 7 3.29 13.46 -1.45
CA GLY A 7 4.49 12.68 -1.78
C GLY A 7 4.40 11.21 -1.32
N LEU A 8 3.98 10.97 -0.07
CA LEU A 8 3.86 9.63 0.48
C LEU A 8 2.74 8.81 -0.19
N PRO A 9 1.52 9.35 -0.40
CA PRO A 9 0.49 8.65 -1.18
C PRO A 9 0.93 8.38 -2.63
N GLY A 10 1.60 9.33 -3.29
CA GLY A 10 2.14 9.12 -4.64
C GLY A 10 3.19 8.00 -4.69
N LEU A 11 4.13 7.97 -3.73
CA LEU A 11 5.11 6.90 -3.62
C LEU A 11 4.45 5.54 -3.38
N ARG A 12 3.44 5.49 -2.50
CA ARG A 12 2.68 4.27 -2.21
C ARG A 12 1.92 3.76 -3.43
N PHE A 13 1.31 4.66 -4.19
CA PHE A 13 0.66 4.33 -5.45
C PHE A 13 1.66 3.74 -6.46
N LEU A 14 2.81 4.39 -6.64
CA LEU A 14 3.87 3.87 -7.52
C LEU A 14 4.37 2.49 -7.06
N LEU A 15 4.58 2.29 -5.76
CA LEU A 15 4.98 0.99 -5.22
C LEU A 15 3.91 -0.09 -5.45
N LEU A 16 2.63 0.26 -5.32
CA LEU A 16 1.53 -0.64 -5.61
C LEU A 16 1.51 -1.02 -7.10
N VAL A 17 1.59 -0.04 -8.00
CA VAL A 17 1.60 -0.26 -9.45
C VAL A 17 2.79 -1.13 -9.86
N VAL A 18 4.00 -0.76 -9.44
CA VAL A 18 5.22 -1.52 -9.78
C VAL A 18 5.16 -2.92 -9.19
N GLY A 19 4.83 -3.07 -7.90
CA GLY A 19 4.76 -4.38 -7.25
C GLY A 19 3.70 -5.30 -7.86
N TYR A 20 2.57 -4.73 -8.28
CA TYR A 20 1.50 -5.48 -8.92
C TYR A 20 1.87 -5.88 -10.37
N SER A 21 2.56 -5.00 -11.12
CA SER A 21 3.09 -5.31 -12.46
C SER A 21 4.17 -6.40 -12.41
N VAL A 22 5.08 -6.37 -11.44
CA VAL A 22 6.07 -7.45 -11.23
C VAL A 22 5.38 -8.79 -11.01
N GLY A 23 4.25 -8.81 -10.31
CA GLY A 23 3.43 -10.02 -10.15
C GLY A 23 2.89 -10.58 -11.46
N HIS A 24 2.59 -9.72 -12.44
CA HIS A 24 2.17 -10.16 -13.78
C HIS A 24 3.31 -10.85 -14.51
N GLU A 25 4.51 -10.25 -14.49
CA GLU A 25 5.71 -10.83 -15.12
C GLU A 25 6.06 -12.18 -14.50
N ILE A 26 6.05 -12.28 -13.16
CA ILE A 26 6.32 -13.54 -12.46
C ILE A 26 5.30 -14.61 -12.84
N ALA A 27 4.03 -14.24 -12.95
CA ALA A 27 3.00 -15.20 -13.31
C ALA A 27 3.09 -15.67 -14.76
N ASP A 28 3.45 -14.78 -15.68
CA ASP A 28 3.69 -15.10 -17.09
C ASP A 28 4.86 -16.10 -17.22
N VAL A 29 5.95 -15.86 -16.49
CA VAL A 29 7.10 -16.79 -16.40
C VAL A 29 6.70 -18.16 -15.84
N LEU A 30 5.75 -18.19 -14.90
CA LEU A 30 5.22 -19.43 -14.31
C LEU A 30 4.14 -20.11 -15.16
N GLY A 31 3.84 -19.60 -16.37
CA GLY A 31 2.81 -20.14 -17.26
C GLY A 31 1.38 -20.02 -16.71
N ARG A 32 1.16 -19.11 -15.75
CA ARG A 32 -0.15 -18.84 -15.15
C ARG A 32 -0.86 -17.80 -16.01
N GLU A 33 -2.07 -18.12 -16.47
CA GLU A 33 -2.91 -17.11 -17.11
C GLU A 33 -3.25 -16.01 -16.10
N TYR A 34 -2.70 -14.81 -16.32
CA TYR A 34 -2.94 -13.63 -15.48
C TYR A 34 -3.96 -12.66 -16.07
N ARG A 35 -4.52 -12.97 -17.25
CA ARG A 35 -5.62 -12.18 -17.84
C ARG A 35 -6.85 -12.30 -16.97
N GLY A 36 -7.23 -11.20 -16.33
CA GLY A 36 -8.55 -11.04 -15.73
C GLY A 36 -9.47 -10.49 -16.80
N GLY A 37 -10.71 -10.99 -16.87
CA GLY A 37 -11.72 -10.34 -17.68
C GLY A 37 -11.88 -8.86 -17.29
N VAL A 38 -12.62 -8.09 -18.09
CA VAL A 38 -12.88 -6.66 -17.86
C VAL A 38 -13.38 -6.38 -16.44
N SER A 39 -14.15 -7.30 -15.86
CA SER A 39 -14.65 -7.22 -14.47
C SER A 39 -13.55 -7.22 -13.41
N TRP A 40 -12.45 -7.97 -13.60
CA TRP A 40 -11.30 -7.94 -12.69
C TRP A 40 -10.58 -6.60 -12.77
N GLY A 41 -10.36 -6.08 -13.98
CA GLY A 41 -9.74 -4.77 -14.19
C GLY A 41 -10.53 -3.64 -13.52
N ALA A 42 -11.85 -3.61 -13.71
CA ALA A 42 -12.72 -2.62 -13.07
C ALA A 42 -12.74 -2.72 -11.54
N THR A 43 -12.74 -3.96 -11.01
CA THR A 43 -12.67 -4.21 -9.56
C THR A 43 -11.34 -3.70 -8.98
N LEU A 44 -10.24 -3.98 -9.67
CA LEU A 44 -8.90 -3.59 -9.24
C LEU A 44 -8.70 -2.07 -9.30
N ASP A 45 -9.24 -1.41 -10.33
CA ASP A 45 -9.24 0.05 -10.44
C ASP A 45 -9.99 0.67 -9.24
N GLY A 46 -11.19 0.17 -8.93
CA GLY A 46 -11.95 0.59 -7.75
C GLY A 46 -11.17 0.45 -6.45
N TYR A 47 -10.53 -0.70 -6.21
CA TYR A 47 -9.68 -0.90 -5.02
C TYR A 47 -8.47 0.02 -4.99
N THR A 48 -7.88 0.31 -6.13
CA THR A 48 -6.74 1.22 -6.25
C THR A 48 -7.15 2.65 -5.89
N TRP A 49 -8.31 3.13 -6.35
CA TRP A 49 -8.82 4.45 -5.98
C TRP A 49 -9.13 4.56 -4.49
N VAL A 50 -9.75 3.53 -3.90
CA VAL A 50 -10.00 3.48 -2.45
C VAL A 50 -8.66 3.57 -1.69
N PHE A 51 -7.64 2.84 -2.13
CA PHE A 51 -6.31 2.91 -1.54
C PHE A 51 -5.67 4.30 -1.62
N VAL A 52 -5.80 4.97 -2.77
CA VAL A 52 -5.29 6.35 -2.97
C VAL A 52 -6.00 7.32 -2.04
N VAL A 53 -7.34 7.30 -2.00
CA VAL A 53 -8.14 8.17 -1.13
C VAL A 53 -7.79 7.93 0.34
N LEU A 54 -7.72 6.68 0.79
CA LEU A 54 -7.34 6.35 2.15
C LEU A 54 -5.91 6.83 2.48
N SER A 55 -4.97 6.70 1.54
CA SER A 55 -3.60 7.19 1.72
C SER A 55 -3.54 8.71 1.84
N LEU A 56 -4.36 9.45 1.09
CA LEU A 56 -4.48 10.91 1.22
C LEU A 56 -5.06 11.31 2.58
N VAL A 57 -6.12 10.62 3.02
CA VAL A 57 -6.74 10.84 4.34
C VAL A 57 -5.75 10.54 5.45
N GLU A 58 -5.03 9.41 5.38
CA GLU A 58 -3.97 9.07 6.33
C GLU A 58 -2.91 10.18 6.38
N GLY A 59 -2.43 10.64 5.23
CA GLY A 59 -1.44 11.72 5.13
C GLY A 59 -1.92 13.02 5.78
N ALA A 60 -3.20 13.37 5.61
CA ALA A 60 -3.81 14.54 6.23
C ALA A 60 -3.96 14.40 7.75
N VAL A 61 -4.44 13.25 8.23
CA VAL A 61 -4.58 12.94 9.66
C VAL A 61 -3.23 12.95 10.35
N VAL A 62 -2.26 12.23 9.79
CA VAL A 62 -0.89 12.21 10.27
C VAL A 62 -0.33 13.63 10.27
N TYR A 63 -0.46 14.42 9.21
CA TYR A 63 0.04 15.79 9.21
C TYR A 63 -0.55 16.64 10.35
N ARG A 64 -1.86 16.56 10.58
CA ARG A 64 -2.55 17.37 11.58
C ARG A 64 -2.20 16.97 13.02
N TRP A 65 -1.95 15.68 13.28
CA TRP A 65 -1.67 15.17 14.64
C TRP A 65 -0.23 14.71 14.90
N SER A 66 0.64 14.57 13.89
CA SER A 66 1.98 13.97 14.06
C SER A 66 3.02 14.88 14.69
N ARG A 67 2.76 16.19 14.83
CA ARG A 67 3.72 17.11 15.48
C ARG A 67 4.09 16.68 16.91
N ARG A 68 3.32 15.79 17.51
CA ARG A 68 3.51 15.33 18.89
C ARG A 68 3.82 13.83 19.04
N TRP A 69 3.60 12.98 18.02
CA TRP A 69 3.60 11.51 18.23
C TRP A 69 4.07 10.69 17.01
N GLY A 70 5.31 10.19 17.01
CA GLY A 70 5.78 9.24 16.00
C GLY A 70 5.10 7.86 16.03
N ARG A 71 4.40 7.51 17.12
CA ARG A 71 3.55 6.31 17.21
C ARG A 71 2.30 6.41 16.34
N LEU A 72 1.83 7.64 16.07
CA LEU A 72 0.61 7.91 15.34
C LEU A 72 0.74 7.53 13.85
N GLU A 73 1.95 7.65 13.29
CA GLU A 73 2.25 7.24 11.90
C GLU A 73 2.08 5.73 11.71
N TRP A 74 2.55 4.92 12.66
CA TRP A 74 2.40 3.46 12.60
C TRP A 74 0.95 3.03 12.84
N LEU A 75 0.27 3.65 13.80
CA LEU A 75 -1.13 3.36 14.05
C LEU A 75 -2.00 3.69 12.82
N ALA A 76 -1.79 4.85 12.22
CA ALA A 76 -2.53 5.28 11.04
C ALA A 76 -2.27 4.34 9.85
N ALA A 77 -1.01 3.95 9.61
CA ALA A 77 -0.66 2.97 8.59
C ALA A 77 -1.29 1.60 8.82
N THR A 78 -1.30 1.11 10.07
CA THR A 78 -1.97 -0.15 10.43
C THR A 78 -3.48 -0.07 10.21
N MET A 79 -4.12 1.05 10.56
CA MET A 79 -5.55 1.26 10.31
C MET A 79 -5.85 1.30 8.82
N THR A 80 -5.05 2.03 8.02
CA THR A 80 -5.19 2.06 6.56
C THR A 80 -5.08 0.66 5.96
N ALA A 81 -4.06 -0.11 6.38
CA ALA A 81 -3.86 -1.48 5.90
C ALA A 81 -5.06 -2.37 6.29
N ALA A 82 -5.50 -2.30 7.55
CA ALA A 82 -6.65 -3.07 8.03
C ALA A 82 -7.93 -2.73 7.23
N ILE A 83 -8.22 -1.44 7.02
CA ILE A 83 -9.38 -1.00 6.25
C ILE A 83 -9.30 -1.55 4.82
N VAL A 84 -8.16 -1.42 4.14
CA VAL A 84 -8.03 -1.91 2.76
C VAL A 84 -8.18 -3.43 2.70
N LEU A 85 -7.56 -4.17 3.63
CA LEU A 85 -7.68 -5.63 3.70
C LEU A 85 -9.12 -6.07 3.98
N THR A 86 -9.81 -5.42 4.91
CA THR A 86 -11.20 -5.71 5.24
C THR A 86 -12.14 -5.35 4.09
N CYS A 87 -11.98 -4.17 3.48
CA CYS A 87 -12.78 -3.76 2.32
C CYS A 87 -12.57 -4.72 1.15
N THR A 88 -11.32 -5.02 0.78
CA THR A 88 -11.02 -5.96 -0.30
C THR A 88 -11.52 -7.36 0.01
N GLY A 89 -11.41 -7.83 1.27
CA GLY A 89 -11.87 -9.13 1.74
C GLY A 89 -13.40 -9.30 1.77
N ILE A 90 -14.14 -8.30 2.24
CA ILE A 90 -15.61 -8.31 2.26
C ILE A 90 -16.15 -8.16 0.83
N LEU A 91 -15.59 -7.23 0.05
CA LEU A 91 -16.04 -6.96 -1.32
C LEU A 91 -15.65 -8.08 -2.29
N THR A 92 -14.75 -8.99 -1.91
CA THR A 92 -14.42 -10.17 -2.72
C THR A 92 -15.66 -10.99 -3.07
N GLY A 93 -16.59 -11.18 -2.13
CA GLY A 93 -17.79 -11.99 -2.34
C GLY A 93 -18.80 -11.38 -3.31
N TYR A 94 -18.65 -10.08 -3.63
CA TYR A 94 -19.58 -9.32 -4.46
C TYR A 94 -18.95 -8.87 -5.79
N THR A 95 -17.72 -9.31 -6.09
CA THR A 95 -16.97 -8.86 -7.27
C THR A 95 -16.36 -10.03 -8.02
N GLY A 96 -15.92 -9.80 -9.27
CA GLY A 96 -15.19 -10.80 -10.07
C GLY A 96 -13.87 -11.27 -9.43
N ALA A 97 -13.46 -10.65 -8.31
CA ALA A 97 -12.30 -11.03 -7.52
C ALA A 97 -12.37 -12.43 -6.92
N TRP A 98 -13.58 -12.94 -6.65
CA TRP A 98 -13.76 -14.27 -6.08
C TRP A 98 -13.24 -15.39 -7.00
N ALA A 99 -13.26 -15.16 -8.32
CA ALA A 99 -12.74 -16.12 -9.30
C ALA A 99 -11.20 -16.19 -9.33
N HIS A 100 -10.50 -15.24 -8.70
CA HIS A 100 -9.04 -15.10 -8.77
C HIS A 100 -8.40 -14.85 -7.39
N PRO A 101 -8.54 -15.77 -6.42
CA PRO A 101 -8.12 -15.57 -5.03
C PRO A 101 -6.61 -15.29 -4.89
N TYR A 102 -5.77 -15.93 -5.72
CA TYR A 102 -4.32 -15.72 -5.69
C TYR A 102 -3.92 -14.32 -6.16
N ARG A 103 -4.66 -13.72 -7.11
CA ARG A 103 -4.38 -12.36 -7.61
C ARG A 103 -4.79 -11.30 -6.60
N LEU A 104 -5.89 -11.54 -5.89
CA LEU A 104 -6.30 -10.69 -4.78
C LEU A 104 -5.29 -10.75 -3.64
N ALA A 105 -4.83 -11.95 -3.26
CA ALA A 105 -3.81 -12.10 -2.23
C ALA A 105 -2.51 -11.37 -2.60
N TRP A 106 -2.09 -11.45 -3.87
CA TRP A 106 -0.94 -10.69 -4.35
C TRP A 106 -1.16 -9.17 -4.25
N PHE A 107 -2.31 -8.67 -4.71
CA PHE A 107 -2.67 -7.26 -4.60
C PHE A 107 -2.67 -6.78 -3.15
N GLN A 108 -3.29 -7.53 -2.24
CA GLN A 108 -3.29 -7.24 -0.80
C GLN A 108 -1.87 -7.20 -0.23
N GLY A 109 -1.00 -8.14 -0.63
CA GLY A 109 0.42 -8.12 -0.29
C GLY A 109 1.13 -6.86 -0.78
N CYS A 110 0.90 -6.45 -2.04
CA CYS A 110 1.46 -5.23 -2.61
C CYS A 110 0.97 -3.97 -1.86
N VAL A 111 -0.30 -3.89 -1.48
CA VAL A 111 -0.85 -2.79 -0.69
C VAL A 111 -0.14 -2.69 0.67
N VAL A 112 -0.02 -3.81 1.39
CA VAL A 112 0.65 -3.84 2.70
C VAL A 112 2.10 -3.43 2.55
N ALA A 113 2.81 -3.97 1.55
CA ALA A 113 4.18 -3.58 1.26
C ALA A 113 4.28 -2.07 0.95
N ALA A 114 3.43 -1.54 0.08
CA ALA A 114 3.41 -0.12 -0.26
C ALA A 114 3.23 0.77 0.98
N ILE A 115 2.34 0.40 1.91
CA ILE A 115 2.08 1.17 3.13
C ILE A 115 3.30 1.18 4.07
N PHE A 116 3.88 0.00 4.34
CA PHE A 116 4.89 -0.16 5.40
C PHE A 116 6.33 0.05 4.94
N LEU A 117 6.68 -0.28 3.69
CA LEU A 117 8.05 -0.18 3.19
C LEU A 117 8.63 1.24 3.36
N PRO A 118 7.93 2.33 3.00
CA PRO A 118 8.43 3.68 3.21
C PRO A 118 8.68 4.01 4.69
N LEU A 119 7.83 3.53 5.60
CA LEU A 119 7.96 3.74 7.04
C LEU A 119 9.15 3.00 7.63
N ILE A 120 9.37 1.76 7.20
CA ILE A 120 10.50 0.94 7.61
C ILE A 120 11.80 1.59 7.13
N VAL A 121 11.88 1.97 5.84
CA VAL A 121 13.04 2.65 5.27
C VAL A 121 13.32 3.96 6.02
N HIS A 122 12.30 4.77 6.29
CA HIS A 122 12.46 6.01 7.04
C HIS A 122 13.05 5.77 8.44
N ARG A 123 12.54 4.77 9.18
CA ARG A 123 13.09 4.41 10.51
C ARG A 123 14.53 3.90 10.42
N LEU A 124 14.84 3.06 9.44
CA LEU A 124 16.18 2.52 9.26
C LEU A 124 17.18 3.63 8.97
N VAL A 125 16.86 4.54 8.03
CA VAL A 125 17.71 5.67 7.68
C VAL A 125 17.95 6.58 8.90
N ASN A 126 16.91 6.86 9.70
CA ASN A 126 17.08 7.68 10.90
C ASN A 126 17.98 7.00 11.94
N ARG A 127 17.79 5.69 12.18
CA ARG A 127 18.67 4.91 13.08
C ARG A 127 20.12 4.94 12.60
N TRP A 128 20.35 4.74 11.30
CA TRP A 128 21.67 4.79 10.70
C TRP A 128 22.33 6.16 10.85
N ARG A 129 21.58 7.26 10.69
CA ARG A 129 22.09 8.63 10.88
C ARG A 129 22.50 8.89 12.33
N HIS A 130 21.67 8.52 13.30
CA HIS A 130 21.99 8.67 14.72
C HIS A 130 23.20 7.80 15.13
N ALA A 131 23.31 6.58 14.61
CA ALA A 131 24.45 5.70 14.87
C ALA A 131 25.78 6.20 14.29
N ARG A 132 25.75 7.07 13.26
CA ARG A 132 26.94 7.78 12.76
C ARG A 132 27.24 9.05 13.53
N ALA A 133 26.21 9.76 14.00
CA ALA A 133 26.37 11.00 14.77
C ALA A 133 26.96 10.76 16.16
N GLY A 134 26.60 9.66 16.84
CA GLY A 134 27.20 9.27 18.13
C GLY A 134 28.57 8.59 18.03
N ARG A 135 29.14 8.48 16.82
CA ARG A 135 30.51 7.97 16.56
C ARG A 135 31.51 9.08 16.23
N ARG A 136 31.08 10.34 16.25
CA ARG A 136 31.92 11.54 16.16
C ARG A 136 31.96 12.21 17.52
#